data_AF-R5L2H8-F1
#
_entry.id   AF-R5L2H8-F1
#
_cell.length_a   1.000
_cell.length_b   1.000
_cell.length_c   1.000
_cell.angle_alpha   90.00
_cell.angle_beta   90.00
_cell.angle_gamma   90.00
#
_symmetry.space_group_name_H-M   'P 1'
#
loop_
_entity.id
_entity.type
_entity.pdbx_description
1 polymer ?
#
loop_
_entity_poly.entity_id
_entity_poly.type
_entity_poly.pdbx_seq_one_letter_code
_entity_poly.pdbx_strand_id
1 'polypeptide(L)'
;MNIKIEPLTLSNFNEHSLDDFRRRQQVTEVWRRNGNEMELVYQPFVEDWDADVRREAAERMLGNLRRGYFGTGAFDGGKLVGWTFYGNELIGERKNYVELHMFHVSELYRGKGIGRRVFEASLPLVRETGAERIFISSHSAKESQAAYKALGCVPARELFREAAEMEPFDIQLEFDLT
;
A
#
# COMPACT_ATOMS: atom_id res chain seq x y z
N MET A 1 19.06 -8.43 -11.75
CA MET A 1 18.20 -8.21 -10.56
C MET A 1 17.34 -9.46 -10.40
N ASN A 2 17.55 -10.24 -9.34
CA ASN A 2 16.81 -11.49 -9.10
C ASN A 2 15.83 -11.26 -7.93
N ILE A 3 14.63 -10.76 -8.26
CA ILE A 3 13.62 -10.44 -7.25
C ILE A 3 12.86 -11.70 -6.87
N LYS A 4 13.00 -12.12 -5.62
CA LYS A 4 12.19 -13.16 -4.99
C LYS A 4 10.91 -12.54 -4.43
N ILE A 5 9.75 -13.11 -4.76
CA ILE A 5 8.45 -12.69 -4.23
C ILE A 5 7.96 -13.77 -3.27
N GLU A 6 7.64 -13.41 -2.04
CA GLU A 6 7.17 -14.37 -1.02
C GLU A 6 6.31 -13.68 0.06
N PRO A 7 5.45 -14.45 0.77
CA PRO A 7 4.71 -13.91 1.90
C PRO A 7 5.62 -13.34 2.99
N LEU A 8 5.18 -12.26 3.63
CA LEU A 8 5.86 -11.72 4.81
C LEU A 8 5.51 -12.57 6.04
N THR A 9 6.54 -12.99 6.77
CA THR A 9 6.42 -13.82 7.97
C THR A 9 7.36 -13.31 9.06
N LEU A 10 7.18 -13.80 10.28
CA LEU A 10 8.10 -13.52 11.39
C LEU A 10 9.50 -14.14 11.20
N SER A 11 9.71 -15.00 10.19
CA SER A 11 11.02 -15.59 9.90
C SER A 11 11.81 -14.84 8.82
N ASN A 12 11.16 -14.03 7.97
CA ASN A 12 11.80 -13.24 6.92
C ASN A 12 11.66 -11.72 7.08
N PHE A 13 10.98 -11.27 8.14
CA PHE A 13 10.83 -9.86 8.48
C PHE A 13 11.15 -9.60 9.96
N ASN A 14 11.89 -8.53 10.23
CA ASN A 14 12.34 -8.09 11.55
C ASN A 14 12.51 -6.57 11.60
N GLU A 15 12.87 -6.03 12.77
CA GLU A 15 13.06 -4.60 13.02
C GLU A 15 14.10 -3.91 12.12
N HIS A 16 15.00 -4.68 11.49
CA HIS A 16 16.04 -4.23 10.56
C HIS A 16 15.67 -4.36 9.07
N SER A 17 14.49 -4.88 8.75
CA SER A 17 14.12 -5.19 7.37
C SER A 17 13.93 -3.97 6.47
N LEU A 18 13.82 -2.76 7.05
CA LEU A 18 13.64 -1.50 6.33
C LEU A 18 14.88 -0.59 6.33
N ASP A 19 16.03 -1.05 6.84
CA ASP A 19 17.25 -0.22 7.02
C ASP A 19 17.79 0.37 5.73
N ASP A 20 17.67 -0.39 4.64
CA ASP A 20 18.08 0.02 3.30
C ASP A 20 16.90 0.52 2.46
N PHE A 21 15.68 0.48 2.99
CA PHE A 21 14.50 0.88 2.25
C PHE A 21 14.47 2.39 2.05
N ARG A 22 14.37 2.81 0.79
CA ARG A 22 14.22 4.24 0.42
C ARG A 22 12.76 4.52 0.07
N ARG A 23 12.00 5.07 1.02
CA ARG A 23 10.60 5.46 0.79
C ARG A 23 10.47 6.70 -0.08
N ARG A 24 11.47 7.60 -0.06
CA ARG A 24 11.51 8.88 -0.75
C ARG A 24 10.64 8.96 -2.01
N GLN A 25 9.72 9.92 -2.04
CA GLN A 25 8.86 10.25 -3.18
C GLN A 25 8.86 11.77 -3.35
N GLN A 26 9.23 12.21 -4.54
CA GLN A 26 9.02 13.60 -4.95
C GLN A 26 7.62 13.72 -5.53
N VAL A 27 6.76 14.49 -4.88
CA VAL A 27 5.40 14.80 -5.34
C VAL A 27 5.45 16.16 -6.01
N THR A 28 4.89 16.28 -7.21
CA THR A 28 4.77 17.57 -7.93
C THR A 28 3.32 18.01 -8.05
N GLU A 29 2.42 17.06 -8.28
CA GLU A 29 1.00 17.31 -8.49
C GLU A 29 0.16 16.35 -7.64
N VAL A 30 -0.94 16.88 -7.12
CA VAL A 30 -1.90 16.16 -6.30
C VAL A 30 -3.30 16.39 -6.83
N TRP A 31 -4.14 15.37 -6.74
CA TRP A 31 -5.56 15.48 -7.03
C TRP A 31 -6.28 16.22 -5.90
N ARG A 32 -7.13 17.18 -6.28
CA ARG A 32 -7.99 17.92 -5.36
C ARG A 32 -9.41 17.95 -5.88
N ARG A 33 -10.36 17.96 -4.96
CA ARG A 33 -11.77 18.09 -5.29
C ARG A 33 -12.13 19.56 -5.49
N ASN A 34 -12.67 19.87 -6.65
CA ASN A 34 -13.21 21.18 -7.00
C ASN A 34 -14.70 21.01 -7.35
N GLY A 35 -15.56 21.22 -6.36
CA GLY A 35 -16.99 20.90 -6.46
C GLY A 35 -17.25 19.41 -6.71
N ASN A 36 -17.76 19.09 -7.89
CA ASN A 36 -18.06 17.71 -8.32
C ASN A 36 -16.93 17.08 -9.17
N GLU A 37 -15.88 17.84 -9.48
CA GLU A 37 -14.78 17.38 -10.32
C GLU A 37 -13.49 17.19 -9.51
N MET A 38 -12.58 16.38 -10.05
CA MET A 38 -11.22 16.21 -9.54
C MET A 38 -10.26 16.87 -10.51
N GLU A 39 -9.38 17.73 -10.00
CA GLU A 39 -8.35 18.42 -10.80
C GLU A 39 -6.95 18.15 -10.23
N LEU A 40 -5.95 18.15 -11.11
CA LEU A 40 -4.55 18.12 -10.69
C LEU A 40 -4.10 19.53 -10.33
N VAL A 41 -3.59 19.66 -9.11
CA VAL A 41 -3.04 20.91 -8.57
C VAL A 41 -1.55 20.74 -8.37
N TYR A 42 -0.77 21.70 -8.85
CA TYR A 42 0.67 21.76 -8.58
C TYR A 42 0.91 22.11 -7.10
N GLN A 43 1.42 21.15 -6.33
CA GLN A 43 1.71 21.29 -4.91
C GLN A 43 2.95 20.44 -4.59
N PRO A 44 4.17 20.96 -4.82
CA PRO A 44 5.38 20.16 -4.73
C PRO A 44 5.85 19.96 -3.29
N PHE A 45 6.21 18.73 -2.93
CA PHE A 45 6.86 18.38 -1.67
C PHE A 45 7.60 17.05 -1.80
N VAL A 46 8.41 16.71 -0.80
CA VAL A 46 9.08 15.42 -0.73
C VAL A 46 8.55 14.67 0.49
N GLU A 47 8.05 13.47 0.24
CA GLU A 47 7.78 12.51 1.30
C GLU A 47 9.00 11.60 1.45
N ASP A 48 9.56 11.50 2.64
CA ASP A 48 10.67 10.59 2.90
C ASP A 48 10.53 9.96 4.28
N TRP A 49 11.21 8.83 4.47
CA TRP A 49 11.34 8.20 5.78
C TRP A 49 12.81 8.25 6.19
N ASP A 50 13.08 8.90 7.32
CA ASP A 50 14.39 8.84 7.96
C ASP A 50 14.61 7.47 8.63
N ALA A 51 15.69 7.33 9.39
CA ALA A 51 16.00 6.09 10.08
C ALA A 51 14.95 5.74 11.15
N ASP A 52 14.46 6.72 11.91
CA ASP A 52 13.55 6.50 13.03
C ASP A 52 12.17 6.09 12.51
N VAL A 53 11.65 6.77 11.48
CA VAL A 53 10.39 6.39 10.82
C VAL A 53 10.46 4.99 10.21
N ARG A 54 11.62 4.58 9.67
CA ARG A 54 11.82 3.21 9.15
C ARG A 54 11.80 2.17 10.27
N ARG A 55 12.36 2.48 11.44
CA ARG A 55 12.29 1.62 12.62
C ARG A 55 10.86 1.46 13.11
N GLU A 56 10.16 2.56 13.31
CA GLU A 56 8.76 2.56 13.76
C GLU A 56 7.86 1.79 12.78
N ALA A 57 8.06 1.97 11.48
CA ALA A 57 7.32 1.23 10.46
C ALA A 57 7.59 -0.28 10.54
N ALA A 58 8.86 -0.69 10.72
CA ALA A 58 9.22 -2.10 10.85
C ALA A 58 8.65 -2.72 12.14
N GLU A 59 8.76 -2.02 13.26
CA GLU A 59 8.20 -2.47 14.54
C GLU A 59 6.67 -2.62 14.47
N ARG A 60 5.99 -1.64 13.86
CA ARG A 60 4.53 -1.70 13.64
C ARG A 60 4.15 -2.88 12.75
N MET A 61 4.86 -3.10 11.64
CA MET A 61 4.63 -4.26 10.76
C MET A 61 4.84 -5.58 11.52
N LEU A 62 5.88 -5.68 12.34
CA LEU A 62 6.17 -6.87 13.13
C LEU A 62 5.09 -7.15 14.19
N GLY A 63 4.63 -6.11 14.88
CA GLY A 63 3.50 -6.19 15.81
C GLY A 63 2.21 -6.64 15.11
N ASN A 64 1.94 -6.10 13.92
CA ASN A 64 0.76 -6.45 13.13
C ASN A 64 0.82 -7.88 12.57
N LEU A 65 1.99 -8.35 12.12
CA LEU A 65 2.19 -9.75 11.73
C LEU A 65 1.82 -10.71 12.87
N ARG A 66 2.22 -10.39 14.12
CA ARG A 66 1.84 -11.19 15.30
C ARG A 66 0.34 -11.17 15.58
N ARG A 67 -0.38 -10.15 15.13
CA ARG A 67 -1.84 -10.02 15.24
C ARG A 67 -2.59 -10.65 14.06
N GLY A 68 -1.89 -11.26 13.11
CA GLY A 68 -2.49 -11.93 11.95
C GLY A 68 -2.68 -11.03 10.73
N TYR A 69 -2.08 -9.84 10.72
CA TYR A 69 -1.96 -9.07 9.47
C TYR A 69 -1.02 -9.83 8.56
N PHE A 70 -1.17 -9.65 7.25
CA PHE A 70 -0.44 -10.44 6.27
C PHE A 70 -0.03 -9.58 5.08
N GLY A 71 0.87 -10.09 4.27
CA GLY A 71 1.40 -9.32 3.15
C GLY A 71 2.33 -10.15 2.28
N THR A 72 2.81 -9.54 1.21
CA THR A 72 3.76 -10.15 0.29
C THR A 72 4.92 -9.18 0.05
N GLY A 73 6.15 -9.67 0.15
CA GLY A 73 7.37 -8.91 -0.02
C GLY A 73 8.10 -9.27 -1.32
N ALA A 74 8.78 -8.28 -1.88
CA ALA A 74 9.79 -8.42 -2.93
C ALA A 74 11.18 -8.26 -2.32
N PHE A 75 12.04 -9.26 -2.51
CA PHE A 75 13.38 -9.30 -1.94
C PHE A 75 14.45 -9.32 -3.03
N ASP A 76 15.45 -8.45 -2.91
CA ASP A 76 16.68 -8.47 -3.72
C ASP A 76 17.88 -8.72 -2.80
N GLY A 77 18.54 -9.86 -2.97
CA GLY A 77 19.67 -10.26 -2.09
C GLY A 77 19.31 -10.31 -0.60
N GLY A 78 18.07 -10.68 -0.26
CA GLY A 78 17.56 -10.72 1.12
C GLY A 78 17.04 -9.38 1.67
N LYS A 79 17.18 -8.29 0.91
CA LYS A 79 16.66 -6.97 1.31
C LYS A 79 15.25 -6.77 0.81
N LEU A 80 14.34 -6.28 1.66
CA LEU A 80 12.97 -5.97 1.26
C LEU A 80 12.95 -4.68 0.43
N VAL A 81 12.54 -4.78 -0.84
CA VAL A 81 12.55 -3.66 -1.81
C VAL A 81 11.16 -3.23 -2.26
N GLY A 82 10.12 -3.95 -1.85
CA GLY A 82 8.73 -3.54 -1.96
C GLY A 82 7.80 -4.56 -1.30
N TRP A 83 6.59 -4.14 -0.93
CA TRP A 83 5.62 -5.02 -0.29
C TRP A 83 4.19 -4.49 -0.40
N THR A 84 3.23 -5.40 -0.26
CA THR A 84 1.84 -5.13 0.13
C THR A 84 1.59 -5.66 1.54
N PHE A 85 0.75 -4.99 2.32
CA PHE A 85 0.42 -5.37 3.69
C PHE A 85 -1.04 -5.04 4.00
N TYR A 86 -1.79 -6.04 4.48
CA TYR A 86 -3.23 -6.03 4.60
C TYR A 86 -3.68 -6.18 6.05
N GLY A 87 -4.87 -5.67 6.34
CA GLY A 87 -5.56 -5.88 7.61
C GLY A 87 -5.93 -7.34 7.82
N ASN A 88 -6.18 -7.71 9.08
CA ASN A 88 -6.56 -9.07 9.47
C ASN A 88 -8.08 -9.25 9.65
N GLU A 89 -8.86 -8.21 9.39
CA GLU A 89 -10.31 -8.20 9.57
C GLU A 89 -11.01 -7.80 8.27
N LEU A 90 -12.22 -8.33 8.09
CA LEU A 90 -13.11 -7.85 7.05
C LEU A 90 -13.82 -6.58 7.51
N ILE A 91 -13.85 -5.59 6.63
CA ILE A 91 -14.45 -4.28 6.84
C ILE A 91 -15.57 -4.04 5.81
N GLY A 92 -16.21 -2.88 5.96
CA GLY A 92 -17.36 -2.47 5.17
C GLY A 92 -18.68 -3.01 5.69
N GLU A 93 -19.79 -2.44 5.20
CA GLU A 93 -21.16 -2.75 5.64
C GLU A 93 -21.49 -4.24 5.57
N ARG A 94 -21.00 -4.93 4.53
CA ARG A 94 -21.22 -6.36 4.31
C ARG A 94 -20.07 -7.26 4.76
N LYS A 95 -19.04 -6.69 5.42
CA LYS A 95 -17.83 -7.45 5.81
C LYS A 95 -17.21 -8.19 4.62
N ASN A 96 -17.08 -7.50 3.49
CA ASN A 96 -16.58 -8.08 2.23
C ASN A 96 -15.34 -7.36 1.68
N TYR A 97 -14.80 -6.38 2.40
CA TYR A 97 -13.52 -5.73 2.07
C TYR A 97 -12.42 -6.19 3.01
N VAL A 98 -11.19 -6.24 2.53
CA VAL A 98 -9.99 -6.17 3.37
C VAL A 98 -9.19 -4.92 3.02
N GLU A 99 -8.66 -4.23 4.02
CA GLU A 99 -7.88 -3.01 3.81
C GLU A 99 -6.44 -3.31 3.42
N LEU A 100 -5.93 -2.60 2.41
CA LEU A 100 -4.49 -2.51 2.11
C LEU A 100 -3.88 -1.36 2.91
N HIS A 101 -3.28 -1.66 4.06
CA HIS A 101 -2.69 -0.66 4.95
C HIS A 101 -1.38 -0.06 4.42
N MET A 102 -0.55 -0.87 3.75
CA MET A 102 0.74 -0.39 3.23
C MET A 102 1.04 -1.02 1.89
N PHE A 103 1.41 -0.17 0.93
CA PHE A 103 1.91 -0.60 -0.36
C PHE A 103 3.06 0.31 -0.78
N HIS A 104 4.27 -0.24 -0.78
CA HIS A 104 5.46 0.52 -1.09
C HIS A 104 6.42 -0.26 -1.99
N VAL A 105 7.14 0.48 -2.80
CA VAL A 105 8.31 0.01 -3.55
C VAL A 105 9.40 1.04 -3.32
N SER A 106 10.61 0.59 -3.02
CA SER A 106 11.75 1.47 -2.76
C SER A 106 12.05 2.30 -4.01
N GLU A 107 12.43 3.56 -3.83
CA GLU A 107 12.69 4.55 -4.89
C GLU A 107 13.50 3.95 -6.06
N LEU A 108 14.61 3.26 -5.78
CA LEU A 108 15.51 2.67 -6.79
C LEU A 108 14.90 1.50 -7.56
N TYR A 109 13.77 0.96 -7.10
CA TYR A 109 13.09 -0.23 -7.61
C TYR A 109 11.76 0.10 -8.30
N ARG A 110 11.30 1.37 -8.24
CA ARG A 110 10.10 1.84 -8.95
C ARG A 110 10.30 1.81 -10.47
N GLY A 111 9.19 1.75 -11.21
CA GLY A 111 9.21 1.66 -12.68
C GLY A 111 9.66 0.31 -13.25
N LYS A 112 9.99 -0.67 -12.41
CA LYS A 112 10.49 -2.01 -12.82
C LYS A 112 9.44 -3.12 -12.69
N GLY A 113 8.16 -2.77 -12.55
CA GLY A 113 7.05 -3.72 -12.40
C GLY A 113 6.96 -4.42 -11.04
N ILE A 114 7.82 -4.09 -10.06
CA ILE A 114 7.83 -4.75 -8.74
C ILE A 114 6.50 -4.56 -8.00
N GLY A 115 5.94 -3.35 -8.00
CA GLY A 115 4.67 -3.06 -7.33
C GLY A 115 3.52 -3.94 -7.82
N ARG A 116 3.39 -4.07 -9.15
CA ARG A 116 2.42 -4.99 -9.76
C ARG A 116 2.65 -6.43 -9.31
N ARG A 117 3.91 -6.90 -9.37
CA ARG A 117 4.27 -8.28 -9.01
C ARG A 117 3.93 -8.61 -7.56
N VAL A 118 4.21 -7.72 -6.59
CA VAL A 118 3.86 -7.99 -5.18
C VAL A 118 2.36 -7.93 -4.96
N PHE A 119 1.65 -7.00 -5.61
CA PHE A 119 0.19 -6.88 -5.49
C PHE A 119 -0.53 -8.11 -6.05
N GLU A 120 -0.18 -8.54 -7.27
CA GLU A 120 -0.74 -9.73 -7.91
C GLU A 120 -0.42 -11.00 -7.11
N ALA A 121 0.80 -11.11 -6.58
CA ALA A 121 1.22 -12.24 -5.75
C ALA A 121 0.52 -12.30 -4.39
N SER A 122 0.03 -11.18 -3.86
CA SER A 122 -0.77 -11.18 -2.63
C SER A 122 -2.24 -11.55 -2.84
N LEU A 123 -2.78 -11.50 -4.06
CA LEU A 123 -4.20 -11.76 -4.32
C LEU A 123 -4.70 -13.13 -3.82
N PRO A 124 -3.93 -14.24 -3.91
CA PRO A 124 -4.34 -15.50 -3.32
C PRO A 124 -4.54 -15.41 -1.79
N LEU A 125 -3.62 -14.78 -1.06
CA LEU A 125 -3.72 -14.60 0.39
C LEU A 125 -4.92 -13.72 0.77
N VAL A 126 -5.16 -12.68 -0.01
CA VAL A 126 -6.33 -11.80 0.15
C VAL A 126 -7.63 -12.58 -0.07
N ARG A 127 -7.69 -13.48 -1.06
CA ARG A 127 -8.89 -14.31 -1.30
C ARG A 127 -9.15 -15.31 -0.17
N GLU A 128 -8.10 -15.80 0.51
CA GLU A 128 -8.24 -16.69 1.67
C GLU A 128 -8.96 -16.03 2.85
N THR A 129 -8.99 -14.69 2.93
CA THR A 129 -9.75 -13.99 3.97
C THR A 129 -11.26 -14.01 3.73
N GLY A 130 -11.71 -14.44 2.55
CA GLY A 130 -13.11 -14.34 2.12
C GLY A 130 -13.53 -12.94 1.65
N ALA A 131 -12.59 -12.02 1.48
CA ALA A 131 -12.88 -10.71 0.91
C ALA A 131 -13.29 -10.81 -0.57
N GLU A 132 -14.26 -10.00 -0.96
CA GLU A 132 -14.63 -9.78 -2.37
C GLU A 132 -13.87 -8.60 -2.97
N ARG A 133 -13.40 -7.67 -2.13
CA ARG A 133 -12.74 -6.43 -2.56
C ARG A 133 -11.58 -6.07 -1.63
N ILE A 134 -10.60 -5.35 -2.19
CA ILE A 134 -9.57 -4.67 -1.40
C ILE A 134 -9.96 -3.21 -1.28
N PHE A 135 -10.04 -2.67 -0.07
CA PHE A 135 -10.18 -1.24 0.19
C PHE A 135 -8.81 -0.58 0.31
N ILE A 136 -8.68 0.64 -0.23
CA ILE A 136 -7.43 1.40 -0.24
C ILE A 136 -7.75 2.87 0.05
N SER A 137 -7.25 3.41 1.16
CA SER A 137 -7.09 4.87 1.33
C SER A 137 -5.72 5.25 0.79
N SER A 138 -5.68 6.11 -0.23
CA SER A 138 -4.44 6.39 -0.93
C SER A 138 -4.17 7.87 -1.09
N HIS A 139 -2.92 8.26 -0.84
CA HIS A 139 -2.44 9.62 -1.07
C HIS A 139 -2.82 10.10 -2.47
N SER A 140 -3.36 11.32 -2.57
CA SER A 140 -3.81 11.97 -3.80
C SER A 140 -2.69 12.34 -4.79
N ALA A 141 -1.46 11.88 -4.60
CA ALA A 141 -0.35 12.20 -5.50
C ALA A 141 -0.61 11.58 -6.88
N LYS A 142 -0.31 12.33 -7.95
CA LYS A 142 -0.55 11.92 -9.34
C LYS A 142 0.03 10.53 -9.65
N GLU A 143 1.27 10.29 -9.24
CA GLU A 143 1.99 9.05 -9.48
C GLU A 143 1.36 7.87 -8.71
N SER A 144 0.98 8.09 -7.46
CA SER A 144 0.34 7.07 -6.61
C SER A 144 -1.01 6.66 -7.20
N GLN A 145 -1.84 7.63 -7.59
CA GLN A 145 -3.13 7.36 -8.23
C GLN A 145 -2.97 6.67 -9.59
N ALA A 146 -1.98 7.07 -10.39
CA ALA A 146 -1.68 6.40 -11.66
C ALA A 146 -1.26 4.94 -11.45
N ALA A 147 -0.50 4.64 -10.39
CA ALA A 147 -0.09 3.27 -10.06
C ALA A 147 -1.30 2.39 -9.70
N TYR A 148 -2.19 2.86 -8.82
CA TYR A 148 -3.42 2.12 -8.47
C TYR A 148 -4.35 1.93 -9.67
N LYS A 149 -4.54 2.98 -10.48
CA LYS A 149 -5.32 2.88 -11.73
C LYS A 149 -4.73 1.85 -12.68
N ALA A 150 -3.40 1.77 -12.80
CA ALA A 150 -2.73 0.77 -13.62
C ALA A 150 -2.91 -0.67 -13.08
N LEU A 151 -3.12 -0.83 -11.77
CA LEU A 151 -3.49 -2.12 -11.17
C LEU A 151 -4.96 -2.50 -11.44
N GLY A 152 -5.78 -1.58 -11.95
CA GLY A 152 -7.23 -1.80 -12.14
C GLY A 152 -8.07 -1.35 -10.96
N CYS A 153 -7.50 -0.59 -10.02
CA CYS A 153 -8.27 -0.01 -8.93
C CYS A 153 -9.19 1.10 -9.47
N VAL A 154 -10.39 1.17 -8.92
CA VAL A 154 -11.43 2.15 -9.25
C VAL A 154 -11.86 2.89 -7.98
N PRO A 155 -12.57 4.03 -8.06
CA PRO A 155 -13.13 4.66 -6.85
C PRO A 155 -13.95 3.66 -6.03
N ALA A 156 -13.75 3.68 -4.71
CA ALA A 156 -14.48 2.80 -3.80
C ALA A 156 -15.99 3.08 -3.87
N ARG A 157 -16.81 2.03 -3.90
CA ARG A 157 -18.27 2.13 -3.89
C ARG A 157 -18.80 2.50 -2.51
N GLU A 158 -18.15 1.99 -1.48
CA GLU A 158 -18.45 2.28 -0.09
C GLU A 158 -17.58 3.45 0.41
N LEU A 159 -18.17 4.33 1.21
CA LEU A 159 -17.46 5.43 1.86
C LEU A 159 -17.04 5.01 3.27
N PHE A 160 -15.73 4.87 3.49
CA PHE A 160 -15.16 4.59 4.80
C PHE A 160 -14.93 5.91 5.54
N ARG A 161 -15.89 6.31 6.39
CA ARG A 161 -15.88 7.64 7.02
C ARG A 161 -14.67 7.87 7.90
N GLU A 162 -14.29 6.90 8.75
CA GLU A 162 -13.13 7.09 9.63
C GLU A 162 -11.85 7.35 8.81
N ALA A 163 -11.66 6.61 7.70
CA ALA A 163 -10.53 6.82 6.80
C ALA A 163 -10.58 8.22 6.14
N ALA A 164 -11.77 8.66 5.69
CA ALA A 164 -11.94 9.99 5.10
C ALA A 164 -11.73 11.14 6.10
N GLU A 165 -12.04 10.92 7.38
CA GLU A 165 -11.85 11.93 8.42
C GLU A 165 -10.39 12.00 8.88
N MET A 166 -9.70 10.85 8.99
CA MET A 166 -8.29 10.82 9.35
C MET A 166 -7.39 11.36 8.24
N GLU A 167 -7.67 11.02 6.99
CA GLU A 167 -6.87 11.42 5.82
C GLU A 167 -7.76 12.12 4.78
N PRO A 168 -8.17 13.39 5.01
CA PRO A 168 -9.19 14.07 4.20
C PRO A 168 -8.78 14.37 2.76
N PHE A 169 -7.50 14.22 2.43
CA PHE A 169 -6.98 14.39 1.08
C PHE A 169 -6.68 13.07 0.37
N ASP A 170 -6.91 11.93 1.04
CA ASP A 170 -6.79 10.63 0.41
C ASP A 170 -7.97 10.38 -0.54
N ILE A 171 -7.69 9.59 -1.56
CA ILE A 171 -8.68 9.06 -2.49
C ILE A 171 -8.93 7.61 -2.11
N GLN A 172 -10.20 7.31 -1.82
CA GLN A 172 -10.66 5.97 -1.51
C GLN A 172 -10.88 5.18 -2.81
N LEU A 173 -10.18 4.06 -2.91
CA LEU A 173 -10.21 3.16 -4.06
C LEU A 173 -10.59 1.75 -3.62
N GLU A 174 -11.08 0.96 -4.58
CA GLU A 174 -11.28 -0.47 -4.44
C GLU A 174 -10.64 -1.26 -5.58
N PHE A 175 -10.26 -2.49 -5.29
CA PHE A 175 -9.91 -3.50 -6.29
C PHE A 175 -10.87 -4.68 -6.16
N ASP A 176 -11.48 -5.10 -7.26
CA ASP A 176 -12.42 -6.23 -7.29
C ASP A 176 -11.64 -7.55 -7.40
N LEU A 177 -11.92 -8.50 -6.50
CA LEU A 177 -11.28 -9.82 -6.48
C LEU A 177 -12.04 -10.89 -7.27
N THR A 178 -13.27 -10.56 -7.72
CA THR A 178 -14.21 -11.46 -8.42
C THR A 178 -13.88 -11.71 -9.88
#